data_AF-A0A8T3YQV3-F1
#
_entry.id   AF-A0A8T3YQV3-F1
#
_cell.length_a   1.000
_cell.length_b   1.000
_cell.length_c   1.000
_cell.angle_alpha   90.00
_cell.angle_beta   90.00
_cell.angle_gamma   90.00
#
_symmetry.space_group_name_H-M   'P 1'
#
loop_
_entity.id
_entity.type
_entity.pdbx_description
1 polymer ?
#
loop_
_entity_poly.entity_id
_entity_poly.type
_entity_poly.pdbx_seq_one_letter_code
_entity_poly.pdbx_strand_id
1 'polypeptide(L)'
;MVVVKGVVPDEVGERFRKTAMRRFGYSKGALSEAMTSALDMWADEEVIRTEADENPVDAIEGLLSYVKMSSVELQKEALKEWGERYDRHRRKRVP
;
A
#
# COMPACT_ATOMS: atom_id res chain seq x y z
N MET A 1 -8.50 18.87 -14.14
CA MET A 1 -7.21 18.83 -13.41
C MET A 1 -7.14 20.02 -12.47
N VAL A 2 -6.68 19.82 -11.25
CA VAL A 2 -6.47 20.87 -10.25
C VAL A 2 -4.98 21.22 -10.23
N VAL A 3 -4.64 22.49 -9.98
CA VAL A 3 -3.24 22.93 -9.88
C VAL A 3 -2.89 23.12 -8.41
N VAL A 4 -1.93 22.33 -7.93
CA VAL A 4 -1.33 22.46 -6.60
C VAL A 4 0.04 23.12 -6.76
N LYS A 5 0.33 24.16 -5.97
CA LYS A 5 1.62 24.88 -5.97
C LYS A 5 2.22 24.82 -4.57
N GLY A 6 3.52 24.57 -4.49
CA GLY A 6 4.28 24.56 -3.24
C GLY A 6 5.65 25.18 -3.42
N VAL A 7 6.21 25.73 -2.34
CA VAL A 7 7.58 26.25 -2.29
C VAL A 7 8.42 25.28 -1.48
N VAL A 8 9.54 24.84 -2.06
CA VAL A 8 10.48 23.92 -1.42
C VAL A 8 11.90 24.46 -1.58
N PRO A 9 12.85 24.09 -0.70
CA PRO A 9 14.25 24.39 -0.90
C PRO A 9 14.76 23.86 -2.25
N ASP A 10 15.67 24.59 -2.88
CA ASP A 10 16.20 24.25 -4.21
C ASP A 10 16.75 22.82 -4.29
N GLU A 11 17.47 22.40 -3.25
CA GLU A 11 18.03 21.06 -3.15
C GLU A 11 16.95 19.96 -3.18
N VAL A 12 15.80 20.21 -2.54
CA VAL A 12 14.66 19.29 -2.55
C VAL A 12 14.05 19.23 -3.94
N GLY A 13 13.84 20.38 -4.57
CA GLY A 13 13.31 20.46 -5.94
C GLY A 13 14.21 19.74 -6.96
N GLU A 14 15.52 19.92 -6.84
CA GLU A 14 16.52 19.28 -7.70
C GLU A 14 16.49 17.75 -7.55
N ARG A 15 16.47 17.27 -6.30
CA ARG A 15 16.42 15.83 -5.99
C ARG A 15 15.11 15.20 -6.46
N PHE A 16 13.99 15.91 -6.30
CA PHE A 16 12.68 15.45 -6.77
C PHE A 16 12.67 15.31 -8.29
N ARG A 17 13.10 16.34 -9.04
CA ARG A 17 13.15 16.30 -10.51
C ARG A 17 14.00 15.13 -11.04
N LYS A 18 15.21 14.95 -10.48
CA LYS A 18 16.10 13.85 -10.87
C LYS A 18 15.46 12.48 -10.62
N THR A 19 14.80 12.31 -9.48
CA THR A 19 14.14 11.05 -9.11
C THR A 19 12.92 10.79 -10.00
N ALA A 20 12.09 11.82 -10.22
CA ALA A 20 10.91 11.75 -11.07
C ALA A 20 11.28 11.36 -12.50
N MET A 21 12.28 12.02 -13.08
CA MET A 21 12.74 11.72 -14.44
C MET A 21 13.37 10.32 -14.55
N ARG A 22 14.08 9.86 -13.51
CA ARG A 22 14.63 8.50 -13.48
C ARG A 22 13.53 7.44 -13.42
N ARG A 23 12.44 7.71 -12.70
CA ARG A 23 11.35 6.75 -12.46
C ARG A 23 10.33 6.72 -13.58
N PHE A 24 9.90 7.87 -14.07
CA PHE A 24 8.81 8.03 -15.04
C PHE A 24 9.29 8.42 -16.45
N GLY A 25 10.61 8.59 -16.62
CA GLY A 25 11.23 8.96 -17.90
C GLY A 25 11.35 10.46 -18.10
N TYR A 26 11.93 10.85 -19.24
CA TYR A 26 12.23 12.25 -19.60
C TYR A 26 11.15 12.88 -20.50
N SER A 27 9.89 12.47 -20.33
CA SER A 27 8.75 12.94 -21.13
C SER A 27 8.02 14.12 -20.46
N LYS A 28 7.23 14.85 -21.25
CA LYS A 28 6.24 15.81 -20.71
C LYS A 28 5.23 15.03 -19.87
N GLY A 29 5.27 15.23 -18.55
CA GLY A 29 4.32 14.60 -17.62
C GLY A 29 4.99 13.90 -16.44
N ALA A 30 6.28 13.53 -16.54
CA ALA A 30 6.98 12.77 -15.49
C ALA A 30 6.98 13.47 -14.12
N LEU A 31 7.07 14.80 -14.09
CA LEU A 31 6.98 15.57 -12.84
C LEU A 31 5.57 15.58 -12.26
N SER A 32 4.55 15.66 -13.12
CA SER A 32 3.16 15.60 -12.70
C SER A 32 2.80 14.23 -12.15
N GLU A 33 3.22 13.14 -12.82
CA GLU A 33 3.05 11.77 -12.32
C GLU A 33 3.74 11.57 -10.98
N ALA A 34 5.00 12.00 -10.87
CA ALA A 34 5.72 11.93 -9.60
C ALA A 34 5.05 12.73 -8.49
N MET A 35 4.48 13.89 -8.82
CA MET A 35 3.81 14.74 -7.85
C MET A 35 2.49 14.13 -7.39
N THR A 36 1.71 13.55 -8.31
CA THR A 36 0.49 12.80 -7.96
C THR A 36 0.83 11.63 -7.04
N SER A 37 1.80 10.78 -7.41
CA SER A 37 2.19 9.64 -6.57
C SER A 37 2.70 10.06 -5.19
N ALA A 38 3.43 11.18 -5.09
CA ALA A 38 3.91 11.68 -3.82
C ALA A 38 2.78 12.21 -2.94
N LEU A 39 1.81 12.91 -3.53
CA LEU A 39 0.65 13.42 -2.82
C LEU A 39 -0.28 12.29 -2.36
N ASP A 40 -0.53 11.30 -3.22
CA ASP A 40 -1.31 10.10 -2.85
C ASP A 40 -0.64 9.36 -1.69
N MET A 41 0.66 9.06 -1.80
CA MET A 41 1.39 8.37 -0.74
C MET A 41 1.39 9.15 0.57
N TRP A 42 1.55 10.47 0.53
CA TRP A 42 1.50 11.30 1.72
C TRP A 42 0.10 11.34 2.35
N ALA A 43 -0.95 11.44 1.52
CA ALA A 43 -2.33 11.43 1.99
C ALA A 43 -2.70 10.07 2.60
N ASP A 44 -2.32 8.97 1.95
CA ASP A 44 -2.55 7.61 2.45
C ASP A 44 -1.79 7.35 3.75
N GLU A 45 -0.54 7.82 3.88
CA GLU A 45 0.24 7.69 5.12
C GLU A 45 -0.43 8.44 6.28
N GLU A 46 -1.01 9.61 6.04
CA GLU A 46 -1.75 10.36 7.04
C GLU A 46 -3.10 9.70 7.39
N VAL A 47 -3.81 9.11 6.42
CA VAL A 47 -5.00 8.30 6.69
C VAL A 47 -4.64 7.09 7.55
N ILE A 48 -3.58 6.36 7.19
CA ILE A 48 -3.12 5.21 7.99
C ILE A 48 -2.69 5.65 9.39
N ARG A 49 -2.02 6.79 9.55
CA ARG A 49 -1.67 7.32 10.88
C ARG A 49 -2.90 7.70 11.70
N THR A 50 -3.91 8.27 11.06
CA THR A 50 -5.14 8.71 11.73
C THR A 50 -6.05 7.52 12.06
N GLU A 51 -6.11 6.51 11.19
CA GLU A 51 -6.80 5.24 11.44
C GLU A 51 -6.03 4.35 12.42
N ALA A 52 -4.70 4.50 12.55
CA ALA A 52 -3.91 3.80 13.56
C ALA A 52 -4.10 4.38 14.98
N ASP A 53 -4.65 5.60 15.09
CA ASP A 53 -5.14 6.15 16.35
C ASP A 53 -6.48 5.51 16.76
N GLU A 54 -7.20 4.90 15.82
CA GLU A 54 -8.22 3.91 16.12
C GLU A 54 -7.53 2.54 16.31
N ASN A 55 -7.87 1.88 17.42
CA ASN A 55 -7.29 0.60 17.80
C ASN A 55 -7.19 -0.36 16.60
N PRO A 56 -6.00 -0.84 16.22
CA PRO A 56 -5.80 -1.63 14.99
C PRO A 56 -6.61 -2.93 14.99
N VAL A 57 -7.02 -3.43 16.17
CA VAL A 57 -7.95 -4.55 16.29
C VAL A 57 -9.35 -4.16 15.78
N ASP A 58 -9.84 -2.97 16.14
CA ASP A 58 -11.17 -2.49 15.77
C ASP A 58 -11.24 -2.15 14.28
N ALA A 59 -10.14 -1.64 13.69
CA ALA A 59 -10.03 -1.42 12.25
C ALA A 59 -10.13 -2.75 11.47
N ILE A 60 -9.43 -3.80 11.94
CA ILE A 60 -9.48 -5.13 11.33
C ILE A 60 -10.88 -5.76 11.51
N GLU A 61 -11.51 -5.61 12.69
CA GLU A 61 -12.88 -6.08 12.93
C GLU A 61 -13.91 -5.37 12.04
N GLY A 62 -13.78 -4.05 11.87
CA GLY A 62 -14.62 -3.26 10.97
C GLY A 62 -14.48 -3.69 9.51
N LEU A 63 -13.24 -3.87 9.04
CA LEU A 63 -12.95 -4.38 7.70
C LEU A 63 -13.52 -5.79 7.47
N LEU A 64 -13.56 -6.64 8.49
CA LEU A 64 -14.07 -8.01 8.39
C LEU A 64 -15.54 -8.17 8.80
N SER A 65 -16.26 -7.08 9.05
CA SER A 65 -17.65 -7.09 9.54
C SER A 65 -18.66 -7.83 8.64
N TYR A 66 -18.38 -7.96 7.33
CA TYR A 66 -19.20 -8.73 6.39
C TYR A 66 -18.97 -10.24 6.47
N VAL A 67 -17.92 -10.69 7.16
CA VAL A 67 -17.55 -12.09 7.30
C VAL A 67 -18.30 -12.69 8.47
N LYS A 68 -19.13 -13.71 8.19
CA LYS A 68 -19.99 -14.34 9.20
C LYS A 68 -19.29 -15.34 10.12
N MET A 69 -17.95 -15.42 10.05
CA MET A 69 -17.14 -16.35 10.82
C MET A 69 -16.46 -15.58 11.95
N SER A 70 -16.34 -16.20 13.11
CA SER A 70 -15.54 -15.65 14.20
C SER A 70 -14.06 -15.61 13.83
N SER A 71 -13.29 -14.74 14.51
CA SER A 71 -11.83 -14.64 14.35
C SER A 71 -11.13 -16.01 14.51
N VAL A 72 -11.58 -16.83 15.46
CA VAL A 72 -11.03 -18.19 15.69
C VAL A 72 -11.35 -19.15 14.54
N GLU A 73 -12.54 -19.05 13.95
CA GLU A 73 -12.93 -19.89 12.80
C GLU A 73 -12.15 -19.49 11.55
N LEU A 74 -11.98 -18.19 11.32
CA LEU A 74 -11.16 -17.67 10.22
C LEU A 74 -9.70 -18.12 10.32
N GLN A 75 -9.13 -18.07 11.52
CA GLN A 75 -7.77 -18.54 11.75
C GLN A 75 -7.62 -20.04 11.45
N LYS A 76 -8.60 -20.86 11.83
CA LYS A 76 -8.60 -22.31 11.53
C LYS A 76 -8.67 -22.58 10.03
N GLU A 77 -9.54 -21.89 9.30
CA GLU A 77 -9.66 -22.09 7.85
C GLU A 77 -8.40 -21.59 7.12
N ALA A 78 -7.82 -20.47 7.55
CA ALA A 78 -6.56 -19.97 7.02
C ALA A 78 -5.41 -20.97 7.22
N LEU A 79 -5.30 -21.57 8.42
CA LEU A 79 -4.33 -22.62 8.72
C LEU A 79 -4.49 -23.84 7.80
N LYS A 80 -5.72 -24.25 7.54
CA LYS A 80 -6.04 -25.37 6.65
C LYS A 80 -5.65 -25.05 5.20
N GLU A 81 -6.05 -23.89 4.68
CA GLU A 81 -5.67 -23.39 3.36
C GLU A 81 -4.14 -23.36 3.18
N TRP A 82 -3.42 -22.89 4.19
CA TRP A 82 -1.95 -22.83 4.18
C TRP A 82 -1.32 -24.23 4.16
N GLY A 83 -1.85 -25.17 4.96
CA GLY A 83 -1.43 -26.57 4.96
C GLY A 83 -1.62 -27.22 3.59
N GLU A 84 -2.80 -27.05 2.99
CA GLU A 84 -3.11 -27.56 1.66
C GLU A 84 -2.22 -26.92 0.58
N ARG A 85 -1.97 -25.61 0.68
CA ARG A 85 -1.08 -24.90 -0.26
C ARG A 85 0.36 -25.38 -0.13
N TYR A 86 0.84 -25.62 1.09
CA TYR A 86 2.16 -26.17 1.34
C TYR A 86 2.28 -27.58 0.74
N ASP A 87 1.30 -28.45 0.97
CA ASP A 87 1.31 -29.82 0.45
C ASP A 87 1.23 -29.86 -1.08
N ARG A 88 0.48 -28.93 -1.69
CA ARG A 88 0.41 -28.76 -3.15
C ARG A 88 1.76 -28.34 -3.74
N HIS A 89 2.50 -27.46 -3.06
CA HIS A 89 3.86 -27.08 -3.48
C HIS A 89 4.87 -28.21 -3.26
N ARG A 90 4.73 -28.97 -2.16
CA ARG A 90 5.57 -30.13 -1.86
C ARG A 90 5.41 -31.22 -2.92
N ARG A 91 4.17 -31.56 -3.30
CA ARG A 91 3.88 -32.56 -4.36
C ARG A 91 4.42 -32.17 -5.74
N LYS A 92 4.48 -30.86 -6.05
CA LYS A 92 5.06 -30.34 -7.30
C LYS A 92 6.60 -30.33 -7.33
N ARG A 93 7.26 -30.59 -6.20
CA ARG A 93 8.73 -30.59 -6.06
C ARG A 93 9.34 -32.00 -5.92
N VAL A 94 8.54 -33.06 -5.98
CA VAL A 94 9.05 -34.43 -6.03
C VAL A 94 9.33 -34.79 -7.50
N PRO A 95 10.55 -35.23 -7.86
CA PRO A 95 10.91 -35.61 -9.23
C PRO A 95 10.10 -36.81 -9.76
#